data_AF-A0A7Y5NV58-F1
#
_entry.id   AF-A0A7Y5NV58-F1
#
_cell.length_a   1.000
_cell.length_b   1.000
_cell.length_c   1.000
_cell.angle_alpha   90.00
_cell.angle_beta   90.00
_cell.angle_gamma   90.00
#
_symmetry.space_group_name_H-M   'P 1'
#
loop_
_entity.id
_entity.type
_entity.pdbx_description
1 polymer ?
#
loop_
_entity_poly.entity_id
_entity_poly.type
_entity_poly.pdbx_seq_one_letter_code
_entity_poly.pdbx_strand_id
1 'polypeptide(L)'
;MTSIRRAPSMDAYIASLPHGLSSYSGCQQKAIILSQFIGPTPASEIAPALPPELASLVLDPPLATEWIAEVKTTAIYLALRDAMGSDDAFVAHAYAMNRRLLARPVYRILFALTSPETVLRGATARWGQMHRGTELRPHKVVEGEAVFRLTFPPGLVPAILARAYTTAYRAAIEMAGAIDATVTFADQTSTGCTFTAHWRRS
;
A
#
# COMPACT_ATOMS: atom_id res chain seq x y z
N MET A 1 4.76 -22.34 -12.89
CA MET A 1 4.53 -20.92 -12.57
C MET A 1 3.99 -20.25 -13.82
N THR A 2 2.81 -19.65 -13.70
CA THR A 2 2.04 -19.13 -14.84
C THR A 2 2.53 -17.72 -15.15
N SER A 3 3.20 -17.55 -16.29
CA SER A 3 3.56 -16.23 -16.81
C SER A 3 2.31 -15.33 -16.85
N ILE A 4 2.40 -14.14 -16.26
CA ILE A 4 1.31 -13.16 -16.23
C ILE A 4 1.16 -12.69 -17.68
N ARG A 5 0.09 -13.13 -18.35
CA ARG A 5 -0.16 -12.81 -19.77
C ARG A 5 -1.24 -11.76 -19.98
N ARG A 6 -2.01 -11.42 -18.94
CA ARG A 6 -3.09 -10.42 -18.99
C ARG A 6 -3.23 -9.73 -17.64
N ALA A 7 -3.39 -8.41 -17.65
CA ALA A 7 -3.61 -7.58 -16.47
C ALA A 7 -4.85 -6.67 -16.68
N PRO A 8 -6.06 -7.26 -16.79
CA PRO A 8 -7.27 -6.50 -17.10
C PRO A 8 -7.62 -5.42 -16.08
N SER A 9 -7.31 -5.61 -14.80
CA SER A 9 -7.53 -4.60 -13.76
C SER A 9 -6.62 -3.39 -13.95
N MET A 10 -5.37 -3.64 -14.37
CA MET A 10 -4.42 -2.57 -14.71
C MET A 10 -4.88 -1.79 -15.94
N ASP A 11 -5.29 -2.49 -17.01
CA ASP A 11 -5.76 -1.84 -18.24
C ASP A 11 -7.00 -0.98 -17.98
N ALA A 12 -7.98 -1.52 -17.25
CA ALA A 12 -9.19 -0.80 -16.87
C ALA A 12 -8.87 0.43 -16.00
N TYR A 13 -7.92 0.30 -15.07
CA TYR A 13 -7.46 1.42 -14.25
C TYR A 13 -6.83 2.52 -15.10
N ILE A 14 -5.86 2.19 -15.96
CA ILE A 14 -5.19 3.17 -16.82
C ILE A 14 -6.21 3.89 -17.71
N ALA A 15 -7.15 3.14 -18.31
CA ALA A 15 -8.20 3.70 -19.16
C ALA A 15 -9.17 4.62 -18.41
N SER A 16 -9.37 4.42 -17.11
CA SER A 16 -10.27 5.25 -16.29
C SER A 16 -9.67 6.60 -15.88
N LEU A 17 -8.36 6.77 -16.01
CA LEU A 17 -7.65 7.97 -15.57
C LEU A 17 -7.68 9.09 -16.63
N PRO A 18 -7.75 10.37 -16.22
CA PRO A 18 -7.88 11.50 -17.17
C PRO A 18 -6.80 11.57 -18.25
N HIS A 19 -5.56 11.20 -17.90
CA HIS A 19 -4.40 11.21 -18.79
C HIS A 19 -3.59 9.90 -18.72
N GLY A 20 -4.26 8.78 -18.41
CA GLY A 20 -3.61 7.48 -18.25
C GLY A 20 -2.47 7.51 -17.23
N LEU A 21 -1.32 6.92 -17.56
CA LEU A 21 -0.13 6.87 -16.71
C LEU A 21 0.51 8.23 -16.41
N SER A 22 0.15 9.28 -17.16
CA SER A 22 0.63 10.65 -16.95
C SER A 22 -0.26 11.45 -15.98
N SER A 23 -1.34 10.85 -15.46
CA SER A 23 -2.24 11.51 -14.52
C SER A 23 -1.55 11.79 -13.19
N TYR A 24 -1.92 12.91 -12.56
CA TYR A 24 -1.52 13.24 -11.18
C TYR A 24 -0.01 13.23 -10.94
N SER A 25 0.77 13.91 -11.77
CA SER A 25 2.24 13.96 -11.67
C SER A 25 2.79 14.40 -10.30
N GLY A 26 2.02 15.17 -9.53
CA GLY A 26 2.35 15.55 -8.15
C GLY A 26 2.14 14.46 -7.10
N CYS A 27 1.49 13.34 -7.47
CA CYS A 27 1.27 12.19 -6.59
C CYS A 27 2.37 11.16 -6.80
N GLN A 28 3.15 10.90 -5.75
CA GLN A 28 4.34 10.05 -5.83
C GLN A 28 4.46 9.18 -4.59
N GLN A 29 5.08 8.01 -4.74
CA GLN A 29 5.52 7.18 -3.61
C GLN A 29 7.01 6.85 -3.73
N LYS A 30 7.66 6.53 -2.62
CA LYS A 30 9.05 6.07 -2.65
C LYS A 30 9.18 4.69 -3.28
N ALA A 31 10.23 4.49 -4.09
CA ALA A 31 10.52 3.25 -4.79
C ALA A 31 10.64 2.03 -3.85
N ILE A 32 11.09 2.25 -2.61
CA ILE A 32 11.16 1.16 -1.62
C ILE A 32 9.82 0.47 -1.37
N ILE A 33 8.69 1.19 -1.50
CA ILE A 33 7.36 0.63 -1.31
C ILE A 33 7.06 -0.35 -2.45
N LEU A 34 7.37 0.03 -3.70
CA LEU A 34 7.22 -0.85 -4.87
C LEU A 34 8.01 -2.14 -4.69
N SER A 35 9.30 -2.04 -4.36
CA SER A 35 10.16 -3.21 -4.16
C SER A 35 9.67 -4.09 -3.01
N GLN A 36 9.22 -3.48 -1.91
CA GLN A 36 8.65 -4.22 -0.78
C GLN A 36 7.39 -4.97 -1.18
N PHE A 37 6.51 -4.34 -1.95
CA PHE A 37 5.20 -4.86 -2.29
C PHE A 37 5.26 -5.94 -3.36
N ILE A 38 6.16 -5.82 -4.36
CA ILE A 38 6.50 -6.92 -5.28
C ILE A 38 7.09 -8.09 -4.50
N GLY A 39 7.93 -7.80 -3.51
CA GLY A 39 8.45 -8.79 -2.59
C GLY A 39 9.34 -9.82 -3.30
N PRO A 40 9.20 -11.13 -3.02
CA PRO A 40 10.04 -12.16 -3.62
C PRO A 40 9.64 -12.53 -5.06
N THR A 41 8.54 -11.98 -5.60
CA THR A 41 8.07 -12.31 -6.94
C THR A 41 9.10 -11.87 -7.98
N PRO A 42 9.63 -12.78 -8.81
CA PRO A 42 10.61 -12.42 -9.82
C PRO A 42 10.07 -11.39 -10.81
N ALA A 43 10.87 -10.36 -11.10
CA ALA A 43 10.52 -9.32 -12.06
C ALA A 43 10.14 -9.88 -13.44
N SER A 44 10.80 -10.96 -13.86
CA SER A 44 10.54 -11.69 -15.10
C SER A 44 9.15 -12.31 -15.21
N GLU A 45 8.46 -12.50 -14.08
CA GLU A 45 7.09 -13.04 -14.08
C GLU A 45 6.04 -11.95 -14.29
N ILE A 46 6.32 -10.73 -13.80
CA ILE A 46 5.40 -9.58 -13.85
C ILE A 46 5.60 -8.77 -15.12
N ALA A 47 6.85 -8.49 -15.48
CA ALA A 47 7.20 -7.62 -16.59
C ALA A 47 6.48 -7.95 -17.93
N PRO A 48 6.26 -9.23 -18.32
CA PRO A 48 5.58 -9.55 -19.57
C PRO A 48 4.13 -9.06 -19.67
N ALA A 49 3.47 -8.77 -18.55
CA ALA A 49 2.11 -8.23 -18.52
C ALA A 49 2.05 -6.71 -18.48
N LEU A 50 3.20 -6.03 -18.37
CA LEU A 50 3.27 -4.59 -18.16
C LEU A 50 3.59 -3.85 -19.47
N PRO A 51 3.03 -2.65 -19.69
CA PRO A 51 3.53 -1.71 -20.69
C PRO A 51 5.04 -1.47 -20.50
N PRO A 52 5.82 -1.18 -21.57
CA PRO A 52 7.28 -1.07 -21.50
C PRO A 52 7.77 -0.13 -20.38
N GLU A 53 7.10 1.00 -20.20
CA GLU A 53 7.43 1.98 -19.16
C GLU A 53 7.25 1.40 -17.74
N LEU A 54 6.21 0.61 -17.50
CA LEU A 54 5.99 -0.04 -16.19
C LEU A 54 6.89 -1.26 -15.99
N ALA A 55 7.15 -2.02 -17.06
CA ALA A 55 8.07 -3.16 -17.03
C ALA A 55 9.48 -2.72 -16.59
N SER A 56 9.95 -1.55 -17.06
CA SER A 56 11.25 -1.01 -16.68
C SER A 56 11.40 -0.80 -15.16
N LEU A 57 10.35 -0.30 -14.48
CA LEU A 57 10.36 -0.07 -13.03
C LEU A 57 10.47 -1.35 -12.20
N VAL A 58 10.13 -2.50 -12.78
CA VAL A 58 10.19 -3.80 -12.10
C VAL A 58 11.48 -4.54 -12.44
N LEU A 59 11.96 -4.43 -13.68
CA LEU A 59 13.20 -5.06 -14.15
C LEU A 59 14.45 -4.32 -13.65
N ASP A 60 14.39 -2.99 -13.61
CA ASP A 60 15.47 -2.11 -13.16
C ASP A 60 14.87 -1.07 -12.18
N PRO A 61 14.57 -1.48 -10.93
CA PRO A 61 13.90 -0.62 -9.99
C PRO A 61 14.78 0.58 -9.59
N PRO A 62 14.19 1.80 -9.50
CA PRO A 62 14.91 2.98 -9.01
C PRO A 62 15.47 2.79 -7.60
N LEU A 63 16.39 3.66 -7.18
CA LEU A 63 16.92 3.61 -5.81
C LEU A 63 15.78 3.76 -4.79
N ALA A 64 15.90 3.07 -3.66
CA ALA A 64 14.88 3.03 -2.61
C ALA A 64 14.33 4.41 -2.17
N THR A 65 15.16 5.46 -2.26
CA THR A 65 14.85 6.83 -1.87
C THR A 65 14.20 7.68 -2.98
N GLU A 66 14.25 7.21 -4.22
CA GLU A 66 13.67 7.91 -5.36
C GLU A 66 12.13 7.87 -5.35
N TRP A 67 11.53 8.85 -6.01
CA TRP A 67 10.08 9.04 -6.07
C TRP A 67 9.56 8.54 -7.41
N ILE A 68 8.56 7.66 -7.36
CA ILE A 68 7.86 7.11 -8.52
C ILE A 68 6.44 7.67 -8.53
N ALA A 69 5.92 8.04 -9.70
CA ALA A 69 4.53 8.45 -9.84
C ALA A 69 3.59 7.36 -9.30
N GLU A 70 2.68 7.74 -8.38
CA GLU A 70 1.86 6.77 -7.66
C GLU A 70 0.91 6.01 -8.60
N VAL A 71 0.46 6.65 -9.68
CA VAL A 71 -0.31 6.01 -10.76
C VAL A 71 0.41 4.80 -11.36
N LYS A 72 1.73 4.91 -11.60
CA LYS A 72 2.53 3.83 -12.19
C LYS A 72 2.64 2.64 -11.25
N THR A 73 2.90 2.90 -9.97
CA THR A 73 2.94 1.86 -8.94
C THR A 73 1.59 1.21 -8.72
N THR A 74 0.49 1.97 -8.72
CA THR A 74 -0.87 1.43 -8.62
C THR A 74 -1.18 0.50 -9.79
N ALA A 75 -0.83 0.88 -11.02
CA ALA A 75 -0.98 0.03 -12.20
C ALA A 75 -0.21 -1.29 -12.05
N ILE A 76 1.05 -1.25 -11.59
CA ILE A 76 1.85 -2.46 -11.32
C ILE A 76 1.20 -3.35 -10.24
N TYR A 77 0.67 -2.75 -9.16
CA TYR A 77 0.00 -3.49 -8.10
C TYR A 77 -1.27 -4.19 -8.58
N LEU A 78 -2.01 -3.58 -9.51
CA LEU A 78 -3.20 -4.21 -10.10
C LEU A 78 -2.83 -5.37 -11.03
N ALA A 79 -1.73 -5.26 -11.78
CA ALA A 79 -1.21 -6.40 -12.55
C ALA A 79 -0.76 -7.55 -11.64
N LEU A 80 -0.11 -7.22 -10.51
CA LEU A 80 0.25 -8.20 -9.48
C LEU A 80 -1.00 -8.85 -8.86
N ARG A 81 -2.04 -8.08 -8.60
CA ARG A 81 -3.33 -8.59 -8.13
C ARG A 81 -3.93 -9.59 -9.11
N ASP A 82 -3.95 -9.27 -10.41
CA ASP A 82 -4.51 -10.16 -11.43
C ASP A 82 -3.75 -11.48 -11.53
N ALA A 83 -2.43 -11.43 -11.39
CA ALA A 83 -1.58 -12.61 -11.33
C ALA A 83 -1.89 -13.53 -10.14
N MET A 84 -2.24 -12.95 -9.00
CA MET A 84 -2.64 -13.69 -7.79
C MET A 84 -4.05 -14.28 -7.90
N GLY A 85 -4.85 -13.84 -8.88
CA GLY A 85 -6.16 -14.40 -9.20
C GLY A 85 -7.30 -13.98 -8.27
N SER A 86 -7.02 -13.37 -7.11
CA SER A 86 -8.06 -12.86 -6.22
C SER A 86 -7.60 -11.67 -5.36
N ASP A 87 -8.57 -10.86 -4.96
CA ASP A 87 -8.37 -9.74 -4.03
C ASP A 87 -7.83 -10.22 -2.68
N ASP A 88 -8.32 -11.36 -2.19
CA ASP A 88 -7.93 -11.89 -0.89
C ASP A 88 -6.47 -12.38 -0.91
N ALA A 89 -6.04 -13.04 -1.99
CA ALA A 89 -4.65 -13.44 -2.16
C ALA A 89 -3.72 -12.22 -2.21
N PHE A 90 -4.14 -11.16 -2.91
CA PHE A 90 -3.41 -9.90 -2.99
C PHE A 90 -3.27 -9.20 -1.63
N VAL A 91 -4.36 -9.08 -0.88
CA VAL A 91 -4.35 -8.47 0.46
C VAL A 91 -3.54 -9.33 1.45
N ALA A 92 -3.62 -10.65 1.36
CA ALA A 92 -2.80 -11.55 2.18
C ALA A 92 -1.30 -11.39 1.87
N HIS A 93 -0.93 -11.27 0.60
CA HIS A 93 0.45 -10.99 0.19
C HIS A 93 0.94 -9.64 0.72
N ALA A 94 0.14 -8.58 0.58
CA ALA A 94 0.46 -7.26 1.11
C ALA A 94 0.74 -7.30 2.62
N TYR A 95 -0.12 -7.98 3.38
CA TYR A 95 0.07 -8.18 4.80
C TYR A 95 1.33 -8.98 5.12
N ALA A 96 1.61 -10.06 4.39
CA ALA A 96 2.81 -10.86 4.57
C ALA A 96 4.09 -10.05 4.33
N MET A 97 4.12 -9.19 3.31
CA MET A 97 5.27 -8.32 3.02
C MET A 97 5.48 -7.27 4.12
N ASN A 98 4.41 -6.66 4.62
CA ASN A 98 4.46 -5.74 5.75
C ASN A 98 4.96 -6.41 7.03
N ARG A 99 4.45 -7.60 7.36
CA ARG A 99 4.91 -8.40 8.51
C ARG A 99 6.38 -8.79 8.37
N ARG A 100 6.82 -9.21 7.19
CA ARG A 100 8.22 -9.59 6.93
C ARG A 100 9.18 -8.41 7.14
N LEU A 101 8.79 -7.20 6.73
CA LEU A 101 9.59 -6.00 6.98
C LEU A 101 9.70 -5.72 8.48
N LEU A 102 8.57 -5.69 9.19
CA LEU A 102 8.53 -5.30 10.60
C LEU A 102 9.09 -6.37 11.55
N ALA A 103 9.18 -7.63 11.10
CA ALA A 103 9.85 -8.69 11.84
C ALA A 103 11.38 -8.54 11.92
N ARG A 104 11.99 -7.63 11.14
CA ARG A 104 13.45 -7.39 11.19
C ARG A 104 13.86 -6.83 12.56
N PRO A 105 15.01 -7.25 13.12
CA PRO A 105 15.40 -6.93 14.51
C PRO A 105 15.36 -5.44 14.86
N VAL A 106 15.80 -4.58 13.95
CA VAL A 106 15.79 -3.12 14.15
C VAL A 106 14.38 -2.57 14.39
N TYR A 107 13.38 -3.05 13.65
CA TYR A 107 11.99 -2.63 13.82
C TYR A 107 11.40 -3.23 15.09
N ARG A 108 11.71 -4.48 15.41
CA ARG A 108 11.22 -5.10 16.65
C ARG A 108 11.61 -4.30 17.89
N ILE A 109 12.85 -3.83 17.96
CA ILE A 109 13.33 -3.00 19.08
C ILE A 109 12.59 -1.65 19.12
N LEU A 110 12.44 -0.99 17.96
CA LEU A 110 11.73 0.30 17.87
C LEU A 110 10.27 0.20 18.32
N PHE A 111 9.57 -0.85 17.88
CA PHE A 111 8.16 -1.04 18.18
C PHE A 111 7.90 -1.54 19.61
N ALA A 112 8.86 -2.24 20.24
CA ALA A 112 8.74 -2.70 21.64
C ALA A 112 8.58 -1.55 22.65
N LEU A 113 8.98 -0.33 22.29
CA LEU A 113 8.89 0.86 23.13
C LEU A 113 7.70 1.76 22.78
N THR A 114 6.84 1.33 21.85
CA THR A 114 5.77 2.17 21.27
C THR A 114 4.41 1.51 21.49
N SER A 115 3.39 2.28 21.89
CA SER A 115 2.00 1.77 21.97
C SER A 115 1.31 1.81 20.60
N PRO A 116 0.25 1.00 20.37
CA PRO A 116 -0.55 1.06 19.15
C PRO A 116 -1.05 2.47 18.82
N GLU A 117 -1.53 3.22 19.82
CA GLU A 117 -2.00 4.59 19.64
C GLU A 117 -0.88 5.53 19.21
N THR A 118 0.34 5.31 19.71
CA THR A 118 1.51 6.12 19.35
C THR A 118 1.95 5.86 17.91
N VAL A 119 1.94 4.60 17.47
CA VAL A 119 2.14 4.22 16.06
C VAL A 119 1.13 4.95 15.17
N LEU A 120 -0.14 4.89 15.56
CA LEU A 120 -1.26 5.44 14.79
C LEU A 120 -1.28 6.98 14.78
N ARG A 121 -0.92 7.65 15.88
CA ARG A 121 -0.71 9.11 15.90
C ARG A 121 0.43 9.54 14.97
N GLY A 122 1.45 8.70 14.83
CA GLY A 122 2.56 8.93 13.89
C GLY A 122 2.24 8.67 12.42
N ALA A 123 1.05 8.18 12.09
CA ALA A 123 0.71 7.72 10.74
C ALA A 123 0.81 8.83 9.68
N THR A 124 0.39 10.06 9.98
CA THR A 124 0.51 11.21 9.06
C THR A 124 1.96 11.49 8.68
N ALA A 125 2.84 11.59 9.68
CA ALA A 125 4.26 11.84 9.42
C ALA A 125 4.90 10.69 8.63
N ARG A 126 4.55 9.44 8.98
CA ARG A 126 5.07 8.27 8.27
C ARG A 126 4.57 8.20 6.82
N TRP A 127 3.30 8.52 6.58
CA TRP A 127 2.73 8.63 5.24
C TRP A 127 3.49 9.66 4.42
N GLY A 128 3.65 10.89 4.92
CA GLY A 128 4.35 11.98 4.22
C GLY A 128 5.85 11.71 3.96
N GLN A 129 6.49 10.82 4.73
CA GLN A 129 7.86 10.36 4.44
C GLN A 129 7.94 9.44 3.21
N MET A 130 6.82 8.84 2.82
CA MET A 130 6.72 7.77 1.84
C MET A 130 5.87 8.15 0.63
N HIS A 131 4.95 9.10 0.77
CA HIS A 131 4.03 9.58 -0.25
C HIS A 131 4.08 11.10 -0.38
N ARG A 132 3.77 11.60 -1.57
CA ARG A 132 3.55 13.00 -1.93
C ARG A 132 2.24 13.12 -2.70
N GLY A 133 1.55 14.25 -2.58
CA GLY A 133 0.29 14.52 -3.30
C GLY A 133 -0.95 13.79 -2.76
N THR A 134 -0.77 12.79 -1.88
CA THR A 134 -1.82 12.16 -1.09
C THR A 134 -1.59 12.42 0.39
N GLU A 135 -2.66 12.40 1.19
CA GLU A 135 -2.58 12.75 2.60
C GLU A 135 -3.38 11.80 3.47
N LEU A 136 -2.72 11.26 4.49
CA LEU A 136 -3.37 10.47 5.54
C LEU A 136 -3.44 11.27 6.84
N ARG A 137 -4.64 11.43 7.41
CA ARG A 137 -4.85 12.07 8.72
C ARG A 137 -5.64 11.20 9.67
N PRO A 138 -5.21 11.02 10.93
CA PRO A 138 -6.07 10.49 11.98
C PRO A 138 -7.18 11.50 12.30
N HIS A 139 -8.41 11.01 12.37
CA HIS A 139 -9.56 11.76 12.90
C HIS A 139 -9.82 11.43 14.37
N LYS A 140 -9.57 10.18 14.76
CA LYS A 140 -9.76 9.68 16.11
C LYS A 140 -8.67 8.66 16.40
N VAL A 141 -7.99 8.78 17.53
CA VAL A 141 -7.10 7.75 18.05
C VAL A 141 -7.32 7.68 19.56
N VAL A 142 -8.01 6.64 19.98
CA VAL A 142 -8.29 6.35 21.39
C VAL A 142 -7.78 4.95 21.72
N GLU A 143 -7.94 4.51 22.96
CA GLU A 143 -7.60 3.15 23.35
C GLU A 143 -8.49 2.14 22.60
N GLY A 144 -7.86 1.18 21.93
CA GLY A 144 -8.53 0.08 21.22
C GLY A 144 -9.23 0.46 19.91
N GLU A 145 -9.24 1.73 19.51
CA GLU A 145 -9.91 2.20 18.30
C GLU A 145 -9.20 3.39 17.66
N ALA A 146 -9.14 3.41 16.33
CA ALA A 146 -8.76 4.61 15.60
C ALA A 146 -9.46 4.72 14.25
N VAL A 147 -9.61 5.95 13.76
CA VAL A 147 -10.17 6.29 12.46
C VAL A 147 -9.22 7.23 11.74
N PHE A 148 -8.91 6.92 10.48
CA PHE A 148 -8.03 7.71 9.61
C PHE A 148 -8.73 7.99 8.28
N ARG A 149 -8.40 9.11 7.65
CA ARG A 149 -8.82 9.43 6.30
C ARG A 149 -7.60 9.56 5.41
N LEU A 150 -7.65 8.86 4.28
CA LEU A 150 -6.75 9.08 3.16
C LEU A 150 -7.46 9.95 2.13
N THR A 151 -6.81 11.02 1.69
CA THR A 151 -7.27 11.92 0.62
C THR A 151 -6.35 11.79 -0.58
N PHE A 152 -6.95 11.68 -1.77
CA PHE A 152 -6.24 11.52 -3.04
C PHE A 152 -7.05 12.10 -4.21
N PRO A 153 -6.43 12.37 -5.37
CA PRO A 153 -7.16 12.72 -6.59
C PRO A 153 -8.08 11.60 -7.09
N PRO A 154 -9.16 11.93 -7.84
CA PRO A 154 -10.12 10.95 -8.35
C PRO A 154 -9.48 9.74 -9.03
N GLY A 155 -9.88 8.55 -8.61
CA GLY A 155 -9.43 7.30 -9.25
C GLY A 155 -7.97 6.94 -9.00
N LEU A 156 -7.16 7.72 -8.28
CA LEU A 156 -5.75 7.39 -8.02
C LEU A 156 -5.59 6.07 -7.25
N VAL A 157 -6.41 5.87 -6.21
CA VAL A 157 -6.36 4.71 -5.31
C VAL A 157 -7.65 3.89 -5.44
N PRO A 158 -7.62 2.75 -6.15
CA PRO A 158 -8.74 1.81 -6.20
C PRO A 158 -9.03 1.17 -4.84
N ALA A 159 -10.27 0.72 -4.62
CA ALA A 159 -10.71 0.12 -3.35
C ALA A 159 -9.84 -1.06 -2.89
N ILE A 160 -9.40 -1.91 -3.83
CA ILE A 160 -8.51 -3.03 -3.51
C ILE A 160 -7.15 -2.56 -2.98
N LEU A 161 -6.62 -1.45 -3.47
CA LEU A 161 -5.36 -0.89 -2.99
C LEU A 161 -5.54 -0.21 -1.63
N ALA A 162 -6.65 0.51 -1.43
CA ALA A 162 -7.02 1.03 -0.11
C ALA A 162 -7.12 -0.09 0.94
N ARG A 163 -7.73 -1.24 0.58
CA ARG A 163 -7.77 -2.45 1.43
C ARG A 163 -6.37 -3.02 1.68
N ALA A 164 -5.48 -3.03 0.68
CA ALA A 164 -4.10 -3.47 0.89
C ALA A 164 -3.30 -2.52 1.79
N TYR A 165 -3.52 -1.20 1.72
CA TYR A 165 -2.87 -0.22 2.59
C TYR A 165 -3.22 -0.43 4.08
N THR A 166 -4.43 -0.89 4.40
CA THR A 166 -4.80 -1.16 5.80
C THR A 166 -3.92 -2.23 6.44
N THR A 167 -3.35 -3.15 5.64
CA THR A 167 -2.48 -4.22 6.14
C THR A 167 -1.18 -3.71 6.75
N ALA A 168 -0.66 -2.57 6.29
CA ALA A 168 0.54 -1.96 6.86
C ALA A 168 0.30 -1.47 8.28
N TYR A 169 -0.84 -0.79 8.50
CA TYR A 169 -1.23 -0.31 9.82
C TYR A 169 -1.57 -1.46 10.76
N ARG A 170 -2.30 -2.47 10.28
CA ARG A 170 -2.57 -3.70 11.05
C ARG A 170 -1.26 -4.33 11.54
N ALA A 171 -0.33 -4.58 10.62
CA ALA A 171 0.96 -5.18 10.97
C ALA A 171 1.75 -4.31 11.96
N ALA A 172 1.71 -2.99 11.80
CA ALA A 172 2.43 -2.06 12.68
C ALA A 172 1.86 -2.04 14.11
N ILE A 173 0.54 -2.03 14.28
CA ILE A 173 -0.06 -2.02 15.62
C ILE A 173 0.06 -3.38 16.33
N GLU A 174 -0.01 -4.49 15.59
CA GLU A 174 0.30 -5.82 16.15
C GLU A 174 1.73 -5.90 16.67
N MET A 175 2.68 -5.29 15.95
CA MET A 175 4.08 -5.21 16.40
C MET A 175 4.27 -4.31 17.63
N ALA A 176 3.35 -3.38 17.87
CA ALA A 176 3.29 -2.53 19.06
C ALA A 176 2.51 -3.18 20.23
N GLY A 177 2.17 -4.47 20.15
CA GLY A 177 1.49 -5.20 21.21
C GLY A 177 -0.03 -5.26 21.11
N ALA A 178 -0.63 -4.82 19.99
CA ALA A 178 -2.06 -4.99 19.76
C ALA A 178 -2.43 -6.49 19.58
N ILE A 179 -3.48 -6.93 20.26
CA ILE A 179 -4.10 -8.26 20.14
C ILE A 179 -5.42 -8.13 19.37
N ASP A 180 -5.76 -9.15 18.57
CA ASP A 180 -6.97 -9.19 17.73
C ASP A 180 -7.12 -7.94 16.86
N ALA A 181 -5.99 -7.40 16.40
CA ALA A 181 -5.96 -6.16 15.64
C ALA A 181 -6.61 -6.34 14.26
N THR A 182 -7.51 -5.44 13.93
CA THR A 182 -8.13 -5.33 12.61
C THR A 182 -7.99 -3.91 12.10
N VAL A 183 -7.78 -3.76 10.79
CA VAL A 183 -7.86 -2.46 10.12
C VAL A 183 -8.63 -2.66 8.83
N THR A 184 -9.80 -2.04 8.74
CA THR A 184 -10.71 -2.15 7.61
C THR A 184 -10.83 -0.83 6.88
N PHE A 185 -11.15 -0.90 5.60
CA PHE A 185 -11.62 0.25 4.84
C PHE A 185 -13.15 0.28 4.96
N ALA A 186 -13.72 1.43 5.33
CA ALA A 186 -15.14 1.54 5.69
C ALA A 186 -15.98 2.25 4.60
N ASP A 187 -15.41 3.27 3.95
CA ASP A 187 -16.08 4.07 2.92
C ASP A 187 -15.05 4.67 1.95
N GLN A 188 -15.43 4.80 0.68
CA GLN A 188 -14.61 5.41 -0.37
C GLN A 188 -15.46 6.37 -1.22
N THR A 189 -15.01 7.62 -1.28
CA THR A 189 -15.48 8.60 -2.24
C THR A 189 -14.52 8.64 -3.43
N SER A 190 -14.83 9.44 -4.45
CA SER A 190 -13.90 9.65 -5.56
C SER A 190 -12.54 10.18 -5.09
N THR A 191 -12.50 10.99 -4.03
CA THR A 191 -11.30 11.72 -3.57
C THR A 191 -10.74 11.26 -2.23
N GLY A 192 -11.16 10.11 -1.72
CA GLY A 192 -10.57 9.58 -0.49
C GLY A 192 -11.27 8.36 0.07
N CYS A 193 -10.68 7.77 1.09
CA CYS A 193 -11.25 6.65 1.81
C CYS A 193 -10.98 6.72 3.31
N THR A 194 -11.86 6.10 4.09
CA THR A 194 -11.74 6.04 5.55
C THR A 194 -11.27 4.65 5.98
N PHE A 195 -10.28 4.62 6.88
CA PHE A 195 -9.79 3.41 7.55
C PHE A 195 -10.22 3.41 9.00
N THR A 196 -10.67 2.26 9.48
CA THR A 196 -11.01 2.04 10.89
C THR A 196 -10.16 0.92 11.44
N ALA A 197 -9.52 1.15 12.57
CA ALA A 197 -8.71 0.18 13.29
C ALA A 197 -9.37 -0.16 14.63
N HIS A 198 -9.38 -1.45 14.99
CA HIS A 198 -9.81 -1.94 16.29
C HIS A 198 -8.80 -2.94 16.85
N TRP A 199 -8.53 -2.89 18.15
CA TRP A 199 -7.64 -3.85 18.81
C TRP A 199 -7.92 -3.98 20.31
N ARG A 200 -7.42 -5.06 20.92
CA ARG A 200 -7.28 -5.23 22.38
C ARG A 200 -5.83 -5.02 22.80
N ARG A 201 -5.59 -4.65 24.06
CA ARG A 201 -4.24 -4.63 24.63
C ARG A 201 -3.82 -6.02 25.11
N SER A 202 -2.51 -6.27 25.04
CA SER A 202 -1.85 -7.42 25.66
C SER A 202 -1.82 -7.34 27.18
#